data_AF-A0A8H7LR20-F1
#
_entry.id   AF-A0A8H7LR20-F1
#
_cell.length_a   1.000
_cell.length_b   1.000
_cell.length_c   1.000
_cell.angle_alpha   90.00
_cell.angle_beta   90.00
_cell.angle_gamma   90.00
#
_symmetry.space_group_name_H-M   'P 1'
#
loop_
_entity.id
_entity.type
_entity.pdbx_description
1 polymer ?
#
loop_
_entity_poly.entity_id
_entity_poly.type
_entity_poly.pdbx_seq_one_letter_code
_entity_poly.pdbx_strand_id
1 'polypeptide(L)' 'MADHACSHLVEAMNNKGWDYNKVATELGLSEEHIKDVFTGKTKPTPVEFNAILKVLGIDEQPPKDSSHTTTAKS' A
#
# COMPACT_ATOMS: atom_id res chain seq x y z
N MET A 1 2.63 2.64 -20.71
CA MET A 1 2.89 3.60 -19.61
C MET A 1 2.62 2.80 -18.36
N ALA A 2 3.67 2.33 -17.69
CA ALA A 2 3.53 1.48 -16.51
C ALA A 2 2.80 2.31 -15.45
N ASP A 3 1.53 1.97 -15.26
CA ASP A 3 0.79 2.25 -14.06
C ASP A 3 1.73 2.00 -12.89
N HIS A 4 2.03 3.06 -12.14
CA HIS A 4 2.92 3.01 -10.99
C HIS A 4 2.26 2.12 -9.93
N ALA A 5 2.45 0.80 -10.10
CA ALA A 5 2.53 -0.17 -9.04
C ALA A 5 3.19 0.54 -7.87
N CYS A 6 2.49 0.67 -6.74
CA CYS A 6 2.84 1.59 -5.66
C CYS A 6 4.31 1.43 -5.29
N SER A 7 5.19 2.23 -5.90
CA SER A 7 6.64 2.01 -5.88
C SER A 7 7.13 2.13 -4.44
N HIS A 8 6.50 3.01 -3.67
CA HIS A 8 6.67 3.14 -2.24
C HIS A 8 6.37 1.86 -1.44
N LEU A 9 5.34 1.09 -1.80
CA LEU A 9 5.03 -0.19 -1.12
C LEU A 9 6.11 -1.24 -1.44
N VAL A 10 6.49 -1.35 -2.70
CA VAL A 10 7.56 -2.27 -3.16
C VAL A 10 8.89 -1.89 -2.49
N GLU A 11 9.23 -0.60 -2.44
CA GLU A 11 10.44 -0.10 -1.80
C GLU A 11 10.44 -0.38 -0.30
N ALA A 12 9.33 -0.13 0.42
CA ALA A 12 9.26 -0.43 1.84
C ALA A 12 9.36 -1.94 2.12
N MET A 13 8.71 -2.75 1.29
CA MET A 13 8.81 -4.21 1.35
C MET A 13 10.26 -4.67 1.13
N ASN A 14 10.93 -4.14 0.10
CA ASN A 14 12.34 -4.43 -0.18
C ASN A 14 13.28 -3.95 0.94
N ASN A 15 13.03 -2.76 1.52
CA ASN A 15 13.80 -2.24 2.66
C ASN A 15 13.71 -3.14 3.89
N LYS A 16 12.57 -3.83 4.07
CA LYS A 16 12.40 -4.85 5.11
C LYS A 16 12.97 -6.22 4.75
N GLY A 17 13.36 -6.44 3.49
CA GLY A 17 13.75 -7.75 2.98
C GLY A 17 12.58 -8.73 2.98
N TRP A 18 11.37 -8.23 2.72
CA TRP A 18 10.16 -9.04 2.65
C TRP A 18 9.75 -9.32 1.21
N ASP A 19 8.97 -10.40 1.04
CA ASP A 19 8.35 -10.77 -0.23
C ASP A 19 6.83 -10.62 -0.14
N TYR A 20 6.14 -10.64 -1.30
CA TYR A 20 4.68 -10.59 -1.37
C TYR A 20 4.00 -11.66 -0.49
N ASN A 21 4.58 -12.86 -0.45
CA ASN A 21 4.12 -13.96 0.40
C ASN A 21 4.11 -13.59 1.89
N LYS A 22 5.13 -12.84 2.32
CA LYS A 22 5.29 -12.46 3.71
C LYS A 22 4.26 -11.42 4.13
N VAL A 23 4.05 -10.41 3.30
CA VAL A 23 2.98 -9.42 3.49
C VAL A 23 1.60 -10.10 3.49
N ALA A 24 1.39 -11.03 2.56
CA ALA A 24 0.14 -11.80 2.46
C ALA A 24 -0.11 -12.63 3.73
N THR A 25 0.92 -13.29 4.26
CA THR A 25 0.86 -14.08 5.50
C THR A 25 0.51 -13.21 6.70
N GLU A 26 1.15 -12.04 6.85
CA GLU A 26 0.88 -11.12 7.96
C GLU A 26 -0.55 -10.55 7.92
N LEU A 27 -1.12 -10.41 6.72
CA LEU A 27 -2.48 -9.89 6.53
C LEU A 27 -3.54 -10.99 6.45
N GLY A 28 -3.14 -12.26 6.38
CA GLY A 28 -4.06 -13.38 6.13
C GLY A 28 -4.71 -13.34 4.74
N LEU A 29 -4.03 -12.76 3.76
CA LEU A 29 -4.49 -12.62 2.37
C LEU A 29 -3.73 -13.56 1.44
N SER A 30 -4.21 -13.71 0.20
CA SER A 30 -3.51 -14.47 -0.83
C SER A 30 -2.36 -13.67 -1.43
N GLU A 31 -1.24 -14.33 -1.73
CA GLU A 31 -0.10 -13.71 -2.41
C GLU A 31 -0.51 -13.09 -3.76
N GLU A 32 -1.35 -13.77 -4.52
CA GLU A 32 -1.88 -13.25 -5.78
C GLU A 32 -2.63 -11.92 -5.60
N HIS A 33 -3.42 -11.79 -4.52
CA HIS A 33 -4.14 -10.55 -4.20
C HIS A 33 -3.18 -9.42 -3.84
N ILE A 34 -2.17 -9.70 -3.01
CA ILE A 34 -1.13 -8.72 -2.68
C ILE A 34 -0.38 -8.29 -3.93
N LYS A 35 -0.02 -9.22 -4.81
CA LYS A 35 0.64 -8.92 -6.08
C LYS A 35 -0.25 -8.04 -6.95
N ASP A 36 -1.53 -8.38 -7.08
CA ASP A 36 -2.52 -7.60 -7.84
C ASP A 36 -2.69 -6.18 -7.27
N VAL A 37 -2.68 -6.03 -5.95
CA VAL A 37 -2.71 -4.73 -5.25
C VAL A 37 -1.44 -3.93 -5.52
N PHE A 38 -0.28 -4.57 -5.40
CA PHE A 38 1.01 -3.91 -5.64
C PHE A 38 1.18 -3.53 -7.10
N THR A 39 0.70 -4.34 -8.05
CA THR A 39 0.70 -4.05 -9.49
C THR A 39 -0.48 -3.17 -9.93
N GLY A 40 -1.31 -2.65 -9.01
CA GLY A 40 -2.42 -1.76 -9.34
C GLY A 40 -3.57 -2.39 -10.15
N LYS A 41 -3.59 -3.72 -10.29
CA LYS A 41 -4.68 -4.44 -10.97
C LYS A 41 -5.95 -4.48 -10.11
N THR A 42 -5.76 -4.65 -8.81
CA THR A 42 -6.85 -4.64 -7.83
C THR A 42 -6.70 -3.43 -6.92
N LYS A 43 -7.79 -2.68 -6.73
CA LYS A 43 -7.80 -1.58 -5.78
C LYS A 43 -8.07 -2.13 -4.37
N PRO A 44 -7.10 -2.07 -3.44
CA PRO A 44 -7.32 -2.52 -2.07
C PRO A 44 -8.35 -1.62 -1.40
N THR A 45 -9.10 -2.17 -0.45
CA THR A 45 -9.93 -1.34 0.43
C THR A 45 -9.06 -0.44 1.31
N PRO A 46 -9.59 0.67 1.84
CA PRO A 46 -8.84 1.53 2.74
C PRO A 46 -8.30 0.79 3.98
N VAL A 47 -9.02 -0.23 4.44
CA VAL A 47 -8.62 -1.06 5.58
C VAL A 47 -7.41 -1.92 5.22
N GLU A 48 -7.45 -2.60 4.07
CA GLU A 48 -6.34 -3.42 3.58
C GLU A 48 -5.10 -2.58 3.29
N PHE A 49 -5.27 -1.44 2.61
CA PHE A 49 -4.16 -0.54 2.31
C PHE A 49 -3.46 -0.06 3.59
N ASN A 50 -4.24 0.41 4.57
CA ASN A 50 -3.68 0.84 5.86
C ASN A 50 -3.02 -0.30 6.64
N ALA A 51 -3.54 -1.52 6.52
CA ALA A 51 -2.91 -2.70 7.12
C ALA A 51 -1.57 -3.03 6.45
N ILE A 52 -1.48 -2.98 5.11
CA ILE A 52 -0.23 -3.15 4.35
C ILE A 52 0.79 -2.09 4.80
N LEU A 53 0.39 -0.82 4.86
CA LEU A 53 1.27 0.26 5.32
C LEU A 53 1.83 0.00 6.73
N LYS A 54 0.96 -0.34 7.69
CA LYS A 54 1.36 -0.67 9.07
C LYS A 54 2.32 -1.85 9.13
N VAL A 55 2.01 -2.92 8.41
CA VAL A 55 2.80 -4.15 8.34
C VAL A 55 4.18 -3.88 7.72
N LEU A 56 4.22 -3.05 6.68
CA LEU A 56 5.45 -2.57 6.06
C LEU A 56 6.17 -1.50 6.88
N GLY A 57 5.61 -1.04 7.99
CA GLY A 57 6.17 0.03 8.80
C GLY A 57 6.26 1.35 8.04
N ILE A 58 5.47 1.50 6.97
CA ILE A 58 5.22 2.77 6.31
C ILE A 58 4.27 3.50 7.24
N ASP A 59 4.83 4.13 8.27
CA ASP A 59 4.15 5.16 9.03
C ASP A 59 4.08 6.36 8.08
N GLU A 60 3.15 6.31 7.12
CA GLU A 60 2.53 7.54 6.67
C GLU A 60 1.84 8.08 7.92
N GLN A 61 2.59 8.74 8.82
CA GLN A 61 2.03 9.94 9.41
C GLN A 61 1.58 10.69 8.17
N PRO A 62 0.27 10.84 7.93
CA PRO A 62 -0.12 11.78 6.90
C PRO A 62 0.64 13.04 7.31
N PRO A 63 1.53 13.59 6.47
CA PRO A 63 2.04 14.90 6.78
C PRO A 63 0.77 15.68 7.07
N LYS A 64 0.70 16.32 8.24
CA LYS A 64 -0.40 17.24 8.57
C LYS A 64 -0.42 18.44 7.61
N ASP A 65 0.17 18.32 6.42
CA ASP A 65 -0.19 19.03 5.22
C ASP A 65 -1.53 18.49 4.73
N SER A 66 -2.61 19.11 5.19
CA SER A 66 -3.46 20.04 4.42
C SER A 66 -3.52 19.96 2.87
N SER A 67 -2.95 18.94 2.23
CA SER A 67 -2.89 18.74 0.76
C SER A 67 -3.88 17.68 0.29
N HIS A 68 -4.50 16.93 1.21
CA HIS A 68 -5.76 16.23 0.96
C HIS A 68 -6.94 17.15 1.31
N THR A 69 -6.89 18.41 0.88
CA THR A 69 -8.12 19.17 0.68
C THR A 69 -8.86 18.49 -0.47
N THR A 70 -9.81 17.64 -0.10
CA THR A 70 -11.12 17.63 -0.74
C THR A 70 -11.40 19.05 -1.21
N THR A 71 -11.32 19.29 -2.52
CA THR A 71 -12.06 20.39 -3.11
C THR A 71 -13.53 20.00 -2.98
N ALA A 72 -14.07 20.21 -1.78
CA ALA A 72 -15.42 20.70 -1.63
C ALA A 72 -15.33 22.16 -2.02
N LYS A 73 -15.32 22.43 -3.34
CA LYS A 73 -15.69 23.74 -3.84
C LYS A 73 -17.21 23.80 -3.79
N SER A 74 -17.66 24.86 -3.13
CA SER A 74 -19.01 25.41 -3.09
C SER A 74 -19.63 25.61 -4.47
#